data_AF-A0A924DK30-F1
#
_entry.id   AF-A0A924DK30-F1
#
_cell.length_a   1.000
_cell.length_b   1.000
_cell.length_c   1.000
_cell.angle_alpha   90.00
_cell.angle_beta   90.00
_cell.angle_gamma   90.00
#
_symmetry.space_group_name_H-M   'P 1'
#
loop_
_entity.id
_entity.type
_entity.pdbx_description
1 polymer ?
#
loop_
_entity_poly.entity_id
_entity_poly.type
_entity_poly.pdbx_seq_one_letter_code
_entity_poly.pdbx_strand_id
1 'polypeptide(L)'
;MRLKLFSFLLSGVAVLNAAAQNPKVIRKGMPPVTQVNTKQSKAFYNLKQLDGKWQEVKRTPLNSKTPIAFTDTLLMQFHDSTKVEIKDATSMRMTMKGDAYIDPPYNLVAAGDEYIIRAIDKDRLLLEDGDNLKEMQKKEVFYFETLGKITIPTEKLNEPVNVDPKNLEGKWIVYRRQALAGSVDTDAVVIKSLDIFPSNTIGSAMGQVVCYKSDITESLSCKIIFGSANILVITDNYVWEFNTYKADGKEFVFGEVGRLMYYAKH
;
A
#
# COMPACT_ATOMS: atom_id res chain seq x y z
N MET A 1 -63.22 42.44 -38.57
CA MET A 1 -63.00 41.46 -37.49
C MET A 1 -61.79 41.96 -36.70
N ARG A 2 -61.83 42.48 -35.45
CA ARG A 2 -62.80 42.39 -34.32
C ARG A 2 -63.12 40.93 -33.94
N LEU A 3 -63.11 40.47 -32.69
CA LEU A 3 -62.73 40.99 -31.35
C LEU A 3 -62.53 39.74 -30.44
N LYS A 4 -61.83 39.67 -29.29
CA LYS A 4 -61.23 40.64 -28.34
C LYS A 4 -59.70 40.36 -28.23
N LEU A 5 -58.84 40.69 -27.24
CA LEU A 5 -58.84 41.16 -25.83
C LEU A 5 -59.31 40.20 -24.71
N PHE A 6 -58.38 39.71 -23.89
CA PHE A 6 -58.60 39.52 -22.45
C PHE A 6 -57.29 39.73 -21.68
N SER A 7 -57.39 40.34 -20.50
CA SER A 7 -56.27 40.65 -19.61
C SER A 7 -56.46 39.89 -18.29
N PHE A 8 -55.35 39.43 -17.70
CA PHE A 8 -55.29 39.11 -16.28
C PHE A 8 -53.92 39.48 -15.73
N LEU A 9 -53.88 40.47 -14.83
CA LEU A 9 -52.77 40.64 -13.91
C LEU A 9 -52.88 39.58 -12.82
N LEU A 10 -51.75 39.06 -12.35
CA LEU A 10 -51.62 38.75 -10.93
C LEU A 10 -50.18 39.00 -10.46
N SER A 11 -50.04 39.76 -9.38
CA SER A 11 -48.75 40.20 -8.85
C SER A 11 -48.14 39.13 -7.95
N GLY A 12 -46.99 38.58 -8.34
CA GLY A 12 -46.17 37.69 -7.49
C GLY A 12 -44.94 38.42 -6.95
N VAL A 13 -44.79 38.49 -5.62
CA VAL A 13 -43.71 39.26 -4.98
C VAL A 13 -42.36 38.58 -5.15
N ALA A 14 -41.37 39.31 -5.68
CA ALA A 14 -39.99 38.85 -5.75
C ALA A 14 -39.34 38.89 -4.35
N VAL A 15 -39.01 37.72 -3.80
CA VAL A 15 -38.30 37.61 -2.51
C VAL A 15 -36.81 37.90 -2.72
N LEU A 16 -36.42 39.16 -2.50
CA LEU A 16 -35.02 39.53 -2.37
C LEU A 16 -34.48 39.01 -1.03
N ASN A 17 -33.66 37.96 -1.07
CA ASN A 17 -32.89 37.49 0.08
C ASN A 17 -31.79 38.51 0.44
N ALA A 18 -32.18 39.58 1.15
CA ALA A 18 -31.24 40.47 1.81
C ALA A 18 -30.55 39.71 2.95
N ALA A 19 -29.26 39.39 2.77
CA ALA A 19 -28.46 38.78 3.83
C ALA A 19 -28.38 39.72 5.03
N ALA A 20 -28.92 39.29 6.18
CA ALA A 20 -29.01 40.10 7.39
C ALA A 20 -27.62 40.28 8.04
N GLN A 21 -26.87 41.27 7.56
CA GLN A 21 -25.68 41.77 8.27
C GLN A 21 -26.11 42.45 9.56
N ASN A 22 -26.01 41.74 10.68
CA ASN A 22 -26.23 42.32 12.01
C ASN A 22 -25.28 43.52 12.22
N PRO A 23 -25.79 44.76 12.37
CA PRO A 23 -24.93 45.90 12.66
C PRO A 23 -24.40 45.75 14.08
N LYS A 24 -23.08 45.52 14.22
CA LYS A 24 -22.42 45.57 15.54
C LYS A 24 -22.68 46.94 16.16
N VAL A 25 -23.24 46.96 17.37
CA VAL A 25 -23.59 48.20 18.07
C VAL A 25 -22.31 48.98 18.41
N ILE A 26 -22.00 50.00 17.59
CA ILE A 26 -20.87 50.90 17.82
C ILE A 26 -21.24 51.85 18.98
N ARG A 27 -20.32 52.05 19.93
CA ARG A 27 -20.52 53.03 21.01
C ARG A 27 -20.55 54.45 20.42
N LYS A 28 -21.63 55.17 20.70
CA LYS A 28 -21.86 56.56 20.26
C LYS A 28 -20.70 57.45 20.71
N GLY A 29 -19.91 57.95 19.77
CA GLY A 29 -18.76 58.83 20.02
C GLY A 29 -17.40 58.32 19.52
N MET A 30 -17.27 57.06 19.11
CA MET A 30 -16.06 56.64 18.35
C MET A 30 -16.15 57.14 16.90
N PRO A 31 -15.04 57.64 16.30
CA PRO A 31 -14.97 57.84 14.86
C PRO A 31 -15.15 56.48 14.15
N PRO A 32 -15.73 56.46 12.93
CA PRO A 32 -15.87 55.21 12.18
C PRO A 32 -14.49 54.60 11.96
N VAL A 33 -14.31 53.34 12.37
CA VAL A 33 -13.10 52.59 12.06
C VAL A 33 -13.07 52.40 10.55
N THR A 34 -12.22 53.16 9.87
CA THR A 34 -12.00 53.03 8.43
C THR A 34 -11.51 51.61 8.15
N GLN A 35 -12.40 50.74 7.67
CA GLN A 35 -12.00 49.44 7.15
C GLN A 35 -11.17 49.69 5.90
N VAL A 36 -9.86 49.73 6.09
CA VAL A 36 -8.90 49.70 4.98
C VAL A 36 -9.16 48.39 4.26
N ASN A 37 -9.75 48.49 3.06
CA ASN A 37 -9.89 47.36 2.14
C ASN A 37 -8.49 46.99 1.63
N THR A 38 -7.71 46.33 2.47
CA THR A 38 -6.55 45.54 2.06
C THR A 38 -7.05 44.58 0.99
N LYS A 39 -6.57 44.76 -0.24
CA LYS A 39 -6.88 43.86 -1.35
C LYS A 39 -6.55 42.45 -0.88
N GLN A 40 -7.58 41.59 -0.76
CA GLN A 40 -7.36 40.17 -0.49
C GLN A 40 -6.40 39.65 -1.55
N SER A 41 -5.21 39.23 -1.12
CA SER A 41 -4.23 38.72 -2.06
C SER A 41 -4.78 37.41 -2.65
N LYS A 42 -4.52 37.15 -3.93
CA LYS A 42 -4.93 35.89 -4.55
C LYS A 42 -3.87 34.84 -4.23
N ALA A 43 -4.28 33.66 -3.76
CA ALA A 43 -3.36 32.54 -3.60
C ALA A 43 -2.68 32.23 -4.93
N PHE A 44 -1.35 32.08 -4.91
CA PHE A 44 -0.57 31.70 -6.10
C PHE A 44 -0.70 30.21 -6.41
N TYR A 45 -0.94 29.40 -5.37
CA TYR A 45 -1.07 27.95 -5.45
C TYR A 45 -2.51 27.51 -5.20
N ASN A 46 -2.86 26.33 -5.71
CA ASN A 46 -4.15 25.68 -5.51
C ASN A 46 -3.93 24.36 -4.77
N LEU A 47 -4.70 24.12 -3.70
CA LEU A 47 -4.60 22.92 -2.86
C LEU A 47 -4.77 21.61 -3.67
N LYS A 48 -5.46 21.63 -4.81
CA LYS A 48 -5.53 20.49 -5.74
C LYS A 48 -4.19 20.06 -6.34
N GLN A 49 -3.15 20.91 -6.31
CA GLN A 49 -1.80 20.53 -6.73
C GLN A 49 -1.11 19.61 -5.70
N LEU A 50 -1.51 19.71 -4.42
CA LEU A 50 -0.98 18.93 -3.31
C LEU A 50 -1.66 17.55 -3.15
N ASP A 51 -2.72 17.25 -3.90
CA ASP A 51 -3.51 16.02 -3.77
C ASP A 51 -2.63 14.74 -3.85
N GLY A 52 -2.84 13.77 -2.95
CA GLY A 52 -2.01 12.57 -2.80
C GLY A 52 -0.94 12.63 -1.70
N LYS A 53 0.03 11.70 -1.73
CA LYS A 53 1.06 11.52 -0.68
C LYS A 53 2.36 12.26 -0.99
N TRP A 54 2.91 12.93 0.04
CA TRP A 54 4.18 13.64 0.03
C TRP A 54 5.04 13.24 1.22
N GLN A 55 6.30 12.90 0.96
CA GLN A 55 7.27 12.47 1.97
C GLN A 55 8.48 13.41 1.97
N GLU A 56 8.89 13.87 3.14
CA GLU A 56 10.14 14.62 3.33
C GLU A 56 11.34 13.75 2.91
N VAL A 57 12.20 14.30 2.05
CA VAL A 57 13.42 13.63 1.57
C VAL A 57 14.70 14.38 1.95
N LYS A 58 14.58 15.65 2.36
CA LYS A 58 15.71 16.52 2.70
C LYS A 58 15.24 17.71 3.53
N ARG A 59 16.02 18.08 4.55
CA ARG A 59 15.78 19.22 5.45
C ARG A 59 17.01 20.13 5.43
N THR A 60 16.81 21.44 5.26
CA THR A 60 17.89 22.43 5.19
C THR A 60 17.54 23.62 6.11
N PRO A 61 18.29 23.89 7.20
CA PRO A 61 18.02 25.03 8.08
C PRO A 61 18.09 26.36 7.31
N LEU A 62 17.18 27.30 7.57
CA LEU A 62 17.11 28.57 6.82
C LEU A 62 18.35 29.45 6.99
N ASN A 63 19.10 29.26 8.08
CA ASN A 63 20.37 29.94 8.34
C ASN A 63 21.58 29.28 7.63
N SER A 64 21.39 28.19 6.89
CA SER A 64 22.46 27.43 6.23
C SER A 64 22.09 27.01 4.79
N LYS A 65 23.08 26.49 4.06
CA LYS A 65 22.92 25.81 2.77
C LYS A 65 23.26 24.32 2.85
N THR A 66 23.73 23.84 4.00
CA THR A 66 24.02 22.43 4.25
C THR A 66 22.75 21.70 4.69
N PRO A 67 22.31 20.64 3.99
CA PRO A 67 21.25 19.78 4.49
C PRO A 67 21.64 19.12 5.81
N ILE A 68 20.67 18.91 6.70
CA ILE A 68 20.86 18.15 7.94
C ILE A 68 20.26 16.75 7.81
N ALA A 69 20.87 15.79 8.52
CA ALA A 69 20.26 14.49 8.74
C ALA A 69 19.12 14.62 9.76
N PHE A 70 18.04 13.89 9.53
CA PHE A 70 16.87 13.77 10.40
C PHE A 70 16.45 12.30 10.44
N THR A 71 15.67 11.92 11.45
CA THR A 71 15.11 10.56 11.59
C THR A 71 13.58 10.61 11.50
N ASP A 72 13.01 11.58 12.20
CA ASP A 72 11.67 12.12 12.08
C ASP A 72 11.36 12.60 10.65
N THR A 73 10.69 11.78 9.85
CA THR A 73 10.35 12.13 8.46
C THR A 73 8.91 12.62 8.39
N LEU A 74 8.69 13.88 7.98
CA LEU A 74 7.35 14.41 7.77
C LEU A 74 6.68 13.70 6.57
N LEU A 75 5.49 13.16 6.81
CA LEU A 75 4.62 12.56 5.82
C LEU A 75 3.30 13.34 5.80
N MET A 76 2.85 13.74 4.62
CA MET A 76 1.58 14.42 4.42
C MET A 76 0.77 13.69 3.35
N GLN A 77 -0.50 13.41 3.60
CA GLN A 77 -1.41 12.86 2.59
C GLN A 77 -2.64 13.74 2.47
N PHE A 78 -2.79 14.39 1.31
CA PHE A 78 -3.95 15.23 1.00
C PHE A 78 -5.03 14.40 0.31
N HIS A 79 -6.27 14.66 0.69
CA HIS A 79 -7.48 14.01 0.17
C HIS A 79 -8.58 15.05 -0.06
N ASP A 80 -9.53 14.73 -0.95
CA ASP A 80 -10.79 15.45 -1.17
C ASP A 80 -10.64 16.97 -1.44
N SER A 81 -9.45 17.40 -1.88
CA SER A 81 -9.05 18.80 -2.07
C SER A 81 -9.10 19.72 -0.83
N THR A 82 -9.43 19.22 0.36
CA THR A 82 -9.54 20.03 1.60
C THR A 82 -9.11 19.31 2.89
N LYS A 83 -8.80 18.00 2.84
CA LYS A 83 -8.37 17.24 4.02
C LYS A 83 -6.90 16.86 3.92
N VAL A 84 -6.24 16.78 5.07
CA VAL A 84 -4.85 16.31 5.18
C VAL A 84 -4.66 15.41 6.40
N GLU A 85 -3.85 14.38 6.20
CA GLU A 85 -3.33 13.49 7.23
C GLU A 85 -1.81 13.73 7.33
N ILE A 86 -1.35 14.19 8.50
CA ILE A 86 0.06 14.44 8.80
C ILE A 86 0.57 13.39 9.79
N LYS A 87 1.76 12.86 9.52
CA LYS A 87 2.39 11.82 10.33
C LYS A 87 3.91 11.94 10.31
N ASP A 88 4.55 11.66 11.44
CA ASP A 88 5.99 11.36 11.50
C ASP A 88 6.21 9.86 11.25
N ALA A 89 7.11 9.52 10.32
CA ALA A 89 7.46 8.13 10.02
C ALA A 89 8.00 7.33 11.22
N THR A 90 8.64 7.99 12.20
CA THR A 90 9.14 7.34 13.42
C THR A 90 8.02 7.14 14.44
N SER A 91 7.13 8.13 14.58
CA SER A 91 5.98 8.05 15.47
C SER A 91 4.84 7.25 14.86
N MET A 92 4.97 5.91 14.90
CA MET A 92 3.91 4.98 14.51
C MET A 92 2.61 5.09 15.35
N ARG A 93 2.55 6.02 16.32
CA ARG A 93 1.43 6.24 17.24
C ARG A 93 0.75 7.61 17.11
N MET A 94 1.34 8.57 16.39
CA MET A 94 0.76 9.91 16.24
C MET A 94 0.45 10.20 14.78
N THR A 95 -0.79 10.61 14.52
CA THR A 95 -1.30 10.93 13.19
C THR A 95 -2.34 12.02 13.36
N MET A 96 -2.02 13.22 12.88
CA MET A 96 -2.90 14.38 12.92
C MET A 96 -3.77 14.36 11.66
N LYS A 97 -5.07 14.56 11.82
CA LYS A 97 -6.01 14.68 10.69
C LYS A 97 -6.80 15.96 10.86
N GLY A 98 -6.91 16.72 9.79
CA GLY A 98 -7.63 17.99 9.83
C GLY A 98 -7.89 18.56 8.44
N ASP A 99 -8.35 19.80 8.43
CA ASP A 99 -8.49 20.57 7.21
C ASP A 99 -7.14 21.08 6.71
N ALA A 100 -7.05 21.27 5.40
CA ALA A 100 -5.99 21.99 4.73
C ALA A 100 -6.59 23.14 3.92
N TYR A 101 -5.91 24.28 3.92
CA TYR A 101 -6.25 25.43 3.09
C TYR A 101 -4.99 26.25 2.81
N ILE A 102 -5.07 27.14 1.81
CA ILE A 102 -3.99 28.07 1.49
C ILE A 102 -4.47 29.46 1.91
N ASP A 103 -3.87 30.01 2.96
CA ASP A 103 -4.03 31.42 3.30
C ASP A 103 -3.19 32.27 2.34
N PRO A 104 -3.79 33.19 1.56
CA PRO A 104 -3.07 33.90 0.51
C PRO A 104 -1.98 34.85 1.04
N PRO A 105 -0.79 34.91 0.43
CA PRO A 105 -0.51 34.44 -0.93
C PRO A 105 0.09 33.03 -1.06
N TYR A 106 0.79 32.52 -0.03
CA TYR A 106 1.65 31.33 -0.11
C TYR A 106 1.54 30.36 1.07
N ASN A 107 0.75 30.68 2.11
CA ASN A 107 0.78 29.96 3.37
C ASN A 107 -0.13 28.74 3.29
N LEU A 108 0.43 27.54 3.43
CA LEU A 108 -0.31 26.29 3.61
C LEU A 108 -0.59 26.09 5.09
N VAL A 109 -1.86 26.10 5.47
CA VAL A 109 -2.30 25.60 6.78
C VAL A 109 -2.75 24.16 6.59
N ALA A 110 -2.22 23.24 7.39
CA ALA A 110 -2.44 21.81 7.22
C ALA A 110 -2.56 21.11 8.59
N ALA A 111 -3.76 20.62 8.92
CA ALA A 111 -4.11 19.98 10.20
C ALA A 111 -3.81 20.80 11.48
N GLY A 112 -3.54 22.10 11.35
CA GLY A 112 -3.18 23.01 12.44
C GLY A 112 -1.77 23.59 12.34
N ASP A 113 -0.89 22.95 11.57
CA ASP A 113 0.47 23.44 11.32
C ASP A 113 0.48 24.44 10.15
N GLU A 114 1.38 25.43 10.20
CA GLU A 114 1.54 26.45 9.15
C GLU A 114 2.89 26.29 8.43
N TYR A 115 2.87 26.36 7.10
CA TYR A 115 4.06 26.29 6.25
C TYR A 115 4.00 27.34 5.13
N ILE A 116 5.14 27.90 4.72
CA ILE A 116 5.21 28.75 3.52
C ILE A 116 5.56 27.88 2.31
N ILE A 117 4.70 27.82 1.29
CA ILE A 117 5.01 27.12 0.03
C ILE A 117 6.03 27.96 -0.75
N ARG A 118 7.27 27.46 -0.87
CA ARG A 118 8.35 28.11 -1.64
C ARG A 118 8.34 27.72 -3.12
N ALA A 119 7.96 26.48 -3.44
CA ALA A 119 7.76 26.00 -4.81
C ALA A 119 6.89 24.73 -4.81
N ILE A 120 6.19 24.47 -5.92
CA ILE A 120 5.45 23.22 -6.15
C ILE A 120 5.48 22.83 -7.63
N ASP A 121 5.93 21.60 -7.89
CA ASP A 121 5.98 20.93 -9.18
C ASP A 121 5.11 19.64 -9.14
N LYS A 122 5.17 18.82 -10.18
CA LYS A 122 4.38 17.57 -10.27
C LYS A 122 4.74 16.55 -9.18
N ASP A 123 6.03 16.46 -8.86
CA ASP A 123 6.63 15.44 -7.98
C ASP A 123 7.45 16.02 -6.83
N ARG A 124 7.63 17.34 -6.78
CA ARG A 124 8.46 18.06 -5.81
C ARG A 124 7.69 19.23 -5.18
N LEU A 125 7.87 19.42 -3.87
CA LEU A 125 7.25 20.48 -3.09
C LEU A 125 8.28 21.01 -2.09
N LEU A 126 8.39 22.33 -1.98
CA LEU A 126 9.25 23.00 -1.00
C LEU A 126 8.37 23.73 0.02
N LEU A 127 8.43 23.29 1.28
CA LEU A 127 7.75 23.91 2.42
C LEU A 127 8.78 24.52 3.37
N GLU A 128 8.44 25.65 3.95
CA GLU A 128 9.24 26.31 5.00
C GLU A 128 8.44 26.36 6.30
N ASP A 129 9.01 25.83 7.39
CA ASP A 129 8.36 25.68 8.71
C ASP A 129 8.78 26.75 9.74
N GLY A 130 9.48 27.80 9.30
CA GLY A 130 10.03 28.85 10.14
C GLY A 130 11.49 28.66 10.55
N ASP A 131 11.95 27.41 10.71
CA ASP A 131 13.35 27.06 11.01
C ASP A 131 14.07 26.40 9.82
N ASN A 132 13.35 25.64 9.01
CA ASN A 132 13.86 24.78 7.95
C ASN A 132 13.11 24.94 6.63
N LEU A 133 13.84 24.81 5.53
CA LEU A 133 13.29 24.43 4.23
C LEU A 133 13.25 22.90 4.12
N LYS A 134 12.03 22.35 4.11
CA LYS A 134 11.72 20.95 3.86
C LYS A 134 11.48 20.72 2.36
N GLU A 135 12.19 19.75 1.80
CA GLU A 135 11.99 19.29 0.44
C GLU A 135 11.23 17.96 0.48
N MET A 136 10.01 17.98 -0.06
CA MET A 136 9.04 16.89 -0.07
C MET A 136 8.95 16.31 -1.48
N GLN A 137 8.93 14.97 -1.59
CA GLN A 137 8.74 14.27 -2.86
C GLN A 137 7.39 13.53 -2.87
N LYS A 138 6.68 13.59 -4.00
CA LYS A 138 5.42 12.88 -4.19
C LYS A 138 5.64 11.36 -4.30
N LYS A 139 4.70 10.58 -3.78
CA LYS A 139 4.75 9.10 -3.75
C LYS A 139 3.37 8.49 -4.02
N GLU A 140 3.35 7.27 -4.56
CA GLU A 140 2.15 6.41 -4.55
C GLU A 140 2.01 5.68 -3.19
N VAL A 141 3.15 5.30 -2.62
CA VAL A 141 3.30 4.51 -1.40
C VAL A 141 4.43 5.13 -0.58
N PHE A 142 4.18 5.45 0.68
CA PHE A 142 5.19 5.94 1.61
C PHE A 142 6.22 4.84 1.89
N TYR A 143 7.47 5.22 2.16
CA TYR A 143 8.53 4.22 2.41
C TYR A 143 8.17 3.23 3.53
N PHE A 144 7.58 3.72 4.64
CA PHE A 144 7.15 2.86 5.76
C PHE A 144 6.06 1.84 5.40
N GLU A 145 5.24 2.09 4.38
CA GLU A 145 4.20 1.15 3.90
C GLU A 145 4.78 -0.01 3.08
N THR A 146 6.07 0.06 2.73
CA THR A 146 6.86 -1.02 2.11
C THR A 146 7.70 -1.80 3.13
N LEU A 147 8.05 -1.18 4.27
CA LEU A 147 8.72 -1.87 5.37
C LEU A 147 7.81 -2.96 5.97
N GLY A 148 8.40 -4.08 6.37
CA GLY A 148 7.66 -5.29 6.76
C GLY A 148 7.07 -6.08 5.59
N LYS A 149 6.76 -5.44 4.46
CA LYS A 149 6.47 -6.13 3.18
C LYS A 149 7.79 -6.51 2.48
N ILE A 150 8.53 -7.45 3.10
CA ILE A 150 9.46 -8.27 2.34
C ILE A 150 8.62 -9.20 1.45
N THR A 151 8.11 -8.62 0.36
CA THR A 151 7.55 -9.39 -0.74
C THR A 151 8.72 -10.07 -1.43
N ILE A 152 9.14 -11.21 -0.86
CA ILE A 152 9.93 -12.21 -1.59
C ILE A 152 9.22 -12.37 -2.93
N PRO A 153 9.86 -12.03 -4.07
CA PRO A 153 9.18 -12.05 -5.36
C PRO A 153 8.66 -13.46 -5.56
N THR A 154 7.35 -13.63 -5.42
CA THR A 154 6.71 -14.93 -5.55
C THR A 154 6.62 -15.16 -7.04
N GLU A 155 7.70 -15.76 -7.54
CA GLU A 155 7.90 -16.25 -8.90
C GLU A 155 6.57 -16.84 -9.40
N LYS A 156 6.09 -16.36 -10.55
CA LYS A 156 4.78 -16.75 -11.09
C LYS A 156 4.88 -18.15 -11.72
N LEU A 157 4.98 -19.13 -10.84
CA LEU A 157 5.00 -20.57 -11.11
C LEU A 157 3.62 -21.02 -11.60
N ASN A 158 3.30 -20.61 -12.83
CA ASN A 158 2.00 -20.85 -13.47
C ASN A 158 1.97 -22.15 -14.27
N GLU A 159 3.12 -22.60 -14.77
CA GLU A 159 3.25 -23.74 -15.69
C GLU A 159 4.18 -24.79 -15.07
N PRO A 160 3.81 -26.08 -15.06
CA PRO A 160 4.70 -27.15 -14.63
C PRO A 160 5.92 -27.28 -15.55
N VAL A 161 7.09 -27.58 -14.97
CA VAL A 161 8.38 -27.67 -15.69
C VAL A 161 8.90 -29.10 -15.70
N ASN A 162 9.58 -29.48 -16.78
CA ASN A 162 10.31 -30.73 -16.87
C ASN A 162 11.64 -30.63 -16.09
N VAL A 163 12.01 -31.71 -15.40
CA VAL A 163 13.10 -31.76 -14.42
C VAL A 163 13.89 -33.06 -14.61
N ASP A 164 15.22 -32.98 -14.66
CA ASP A 164 16.08 -34.16 -14.51
C ASP A 164 15.90 -34.74 -13.10
N PRO A 165 15.46 -36.01 -12.92
CA PRO A 165 15.30 -36.63 -11.61
C PRO A 165 16.53 -36.52 -10.69
N LYS A 166 17.74 -36.37 -11.24
CA LYS A 166 18.97 -36.14 -10.46
C LYS A 166 18.93 -34.83 -9.67
N ASN A 167 18.27 -33.80 -10.18
CA ASN A 167 18.09 -32.52 -9.47
C ASN A 167 17.11 -32.62 -8.28
N LEU A 168 16.48 -33.79 -8.10
CA LEU A 168 15.57 -34.09 -6.99
C LEU A 168 16.18 -35.08 -5.97
N GLU A 169 17.37 -35.64 -6.21
CA GLU A 169 18.05 -36.49 -5.23
C GLU A 169 18.39 -35.72 -3.94
N GLY A 170 18.43 -36.43 -2.82
CA GLY A 170 18.73 -35.87 -1.50
C GLY A 170 17.51 -35.39 -0.70
N LYS A 171 17.76 -34.56 0.33
CA LYS A 171 16.81 -34.34 1.44
C LYS A 171 16.15 -32.96 1.40
N TRP A 172 14.91 -32.92 0.94
CA TRP A 172 14.11 -31.71 0.78
C TRP A 172 13.27 -31.41 2.02
N ILE A 173 13.56 -30.31 2.71
CA ILE A 173 12.82 -29.84 3.90
C ILE A 173 11.85 -28.72 3.49
N VAL A 174 10.55 -28.91 3.75
CA VAL A 174 9.50 -27.93 3.42
C VAL A 174 9.55 -26.76 4.42
N TYR A 175 10.01 -25.60 3.96
CA TYR A 175 10.12 -24.38 4.78
C TYR A 175 8.93 -23.42 4.60
N ARG A 176 8.22 -23.49 3.47
CA ARG A 176 7.00 -22.70 3.19
C ARG A 176 5.95 -23.58 2.52
N ARG A 177 4.70 -23.34 2.87
CA ARG A 177 3.51 -23.86 2.18
C ARG A 177 2.62 -22.69 1.79
N GLN A 178 1.84 -22.84 0.72
CA GLN A 178 0.90 -21.83 0.27
C GLN A 178 -0.36 -22.49 -0.28
N ALA A 179 -1.51 -22.07 0.25
CA ALA A 179 -2.84 -22.53 -0.12
C ALA A 179 -3.76 -21.32 -0.29
N LEU A 180 -4.91 -21.50 -0.95
CA LEU A 180 -6.02 -20.54 -0.85
C LEU A 180 -6.82 -20.81 0.42
N ALA A 181 -7.54 -19.79 0.90
CA ALA A 181 -8.37 -19.95 2.09
C ALA A 181 -9.49 -20.98 1.81
N GLY A 182 -9.52 -22.06 2.58
CA GLY A 182 -10.48 -23.16 2.41
C GLY A 182 -10.18 -24.16 1.30
N SER A 183 -9.01 -24.10 0.63
CA SER A 183 -8.64 -25.06 -0.43
C SER A 183 -7.94 -26.33 0.09
N VAL A 184 -7.63 -26.40 1.38
CA VAL A 184 -7.00 -27.57 2.02
C VAL A 184 -7.96 -28.12 3.06
N ASP A 185 -8.31 -29.40 2.89
CA ASP A 185 -9.18 -30.16 3.78
C ASP A 185 -8.53 -30.29 5.17
N THR A 186 -9.32 -30.26 6.26
CA THR A 186 -8.77 -30.34 7.63
C THR A 186 -8.04 -31.64 7.93
N ASP A 187 -8.38 -32.72 7.22
CA ASP A 187 -7.78 -34.05 7.36
C ASP A 187 -6.67 -34.32 6.32
N ALA A 188 -6.27 -33.30 5.54
CA ALA A 188 -5.25 -33.42 4.51
C ALA A 188 -3.88 -33.81 5.11
N VAL A 189 -3.21 -34.77 4.49
CA VAL A 189 -1.91 -35.28 4.96
C VAL A 189 -0.79 -34.44 4.38
N VAL A 190 -0.12 -33.64 5.21
CA VAL A 190 0.78 -32.57 4.78
C VAL A 190 2.25 -32.98 4.91
N ILE A 191 3.00 -32.92 3.80
CA ILE A 191 4.44 -33.22 3.77
C ILE A 191 5.25 -32.16 4.56
N LYS A 192 6.19 -32.64 5.38
CA LYS A 192 7.21 -31.89 6.13
C LYS A 192 8.59 -32.01 5.47
N SER A 193 8.98 -33.19 5.01
CA SER A 193 10.19 -33.38 4.19
C SER A 193 10.07 -34.61 3.30
N LEU A 194 10.86 -34.62 2.22
CA LEU A 194 10.97 -35.73 1.28
C LEU A 194 12.46 -36.00 1.05
N ASP A 195 12.92 -37.21 1.38
CA ASP A 195 14.30 -37.67 1.22
C ASP A 195 14.33 -38.65 0.04
N ILE A 196 15.07 -38.33 -1.02
CA ILE A 196 15.07 -39.07 -2.29
C ILE A 196 16.43 -39.74 -2.48
N PHE A 197 16.46 -41.06 -2.42
CA PHE A 197 17.71 -41.81 -2.51
C PHE A 197 18.14 -41.97 -3.99
N PRO A 198 19.44 -41.82 -4.32
CA PRO A 198 19.94 -42.00 -5.68
C PRO A 198 19.54 -43.33 -6.29
N SER A 199 19.08 -43.29 -7.55
CA SER A 199 18.49 -44.46 -8.24
C SER A 199 19.08 -44.67 -9.62
N ASN A 200 19.52 -45.90 -9.88
CA ASN A 200 19.91 -46.36 -11.22
C ASN A 200 18.70 -46.69 -12.12
N THR A 201 17.47 -46.54 -11.62
CA THR A 201 16.24 -46.87 -12.36
C THR A 201 15.64 -45.62 -12.98
N ILE A 202 15.65 -45.54 -14.31
CA ILE A 202 15.06 -44.40 -15.04
C ILE A 202 13.58 -44.24 -14.67
N GLY A 203 13.19 -43.01 -14.28
CA GLY A 203 11.80 -42.66 -13.96
C GLY A 203 11.30 -43.08 -12.56
N SER A 204 12.10 -43.71 -11.70
CA SER A 204 11.69 -43.92 -10.30
C SER A 204 12.83 -44.06 -9.29
N ALA A 205 12.59 -43.59 -8.07
CA ALA A 205 13.49 -43.70 -6.92
C ALA A 205 12.77 -44.29 -5.70
N MET A 206 13.55 -44.68 -4.70
CA MET A 206 13.07 -44.96 -3.35
C MET A 206 13.43 -43.78 -2.43
N GLY A 207 12.72 -43.61 -1.32
CA GLY A 207 12.95 -42.50 -0.41
C GLY A 207 12.22 -42.64 0.92
N GLN A 208 12.22 -41.56 1.70
CA GLN A 208 11.45 -41.43 2.93
C GLN A 208 10.69 -40.10 2.92
N VAL A 209 9.38 -40.15 3.17
CA VAL A 209 8.54 -38.96 3.36
C VAL A 209 8.20 -38.80 4.84
N VAL A 210 8.43 -37.61 5.37
CA VAL A 210 7.91 -37.20 6.69
C VAL A 210 6.67 -36.38 6.43
N CYS A 211 5.54 -36.82 6.97
CA CYS A 211 4.24 -36.17 6.80
C CYS A 211 3.54 -35.97 8.15
N TYR A 212 2.45 -35.19 8.14
CA TYR A 212 1.71 -34.81 9.33
C TYR A 212 0.21 -34.83 9.06
N LYS A 213 -0.54 -35.39 10.02
CA LYS A 213 -1.99 -35.50 10.01
C LYS A 213 -2.48 -35.46 11.45
N SER A 214 -3.46 -34.61 11.76
CA SER A 214 -4.17 -34.59 13.06
C SER A 214 -3.22 -34.66 14.28
N ASP A 215 -2.25 -33.75 14.33
CA ASP A 215 -1.15 -33.66 15.31
C ASP A 215 -0.10 -34.78 15.33
N ILE A 216 -0.33 -35.91 14.66
CA ILE A 216 0.65 -36.99 14.51
C ILE A 216 1.64 -36.63 13.39
N THR A 217 2.92 -36.96 13.59
CA THR A 217 3.97 -36.87 12.57
C THR A 217 4.48 -38.27 12.25
N GLU A 218 4.35 -38.68 11.00
CA GLU A 218 4.69 -40.02 10.52
C GLU A 218 5.91 -39.93 9.58
N SER A 219 6.80 -40.93 9.64
CA SER A 219 7.93 -41.06 8.74
C SER A 219 7.84 -42.39 8.01
N LEU A 220 7.57 -42.34 6.70
CA LEU A 220 7.17 -43.48 5.89
C LEU A 220 8.17 -43.70 4.76
N SER A 221 8.56 -44.95 4.54
CA SER A 221 9.25 -45.35 3.32
C SER A 221 8.35 -45.09 2.12
N CYS A 222 8.90 -44.54 1.04
CA CYS A 222 8.13 -44.23 -0.16
C CYS A 222 8.85 -44.69 -1.44
N LYS A 223 8.04 -44.96 -2.47
CA LYS A 223 8.48 -45.03 -3.87
C LYS A 223 8.06 -43.73 -4.55
N ILE A 224 8.97 -43.17 -5.33
CA ILE A 224 8.76 -41.93 -6.07
C ILE A 224 8.84 -42.25 -7.56
N ILE A 225 7.83 -41.82 -8.32
CA ILE A 225 7.79 -41.96 -9.78
C ILE A 225 7.85 -40.56 -10.39
N PHE A 226 8.76 -40.37 -11.35
CA PHE A 226 8.98 -39.10 -12.03
C PHE A 226 8.33 -39.15 -13.42
N GLY A 227 7.32 -38.30 -13.64
CA GLY A 227 6.76 -38.04 -14.97
C GLY A 227 7.47 -36.85 -15.65
N SER A 228 6.88 -36.35 -16.74
CA SER A 228 7.50 -35.28 -17.55
C SER A 228 7.38 -33.88 -16.95
N ALA A 229 6.49 -33.68 -15.98
CA ALA A 229 6.36 -32.44 -15.20
C ALA A 229 5.68 -32.65 -13.83
N ASN A 230 5.38 -33.90 -13.46
CA ASN A 230 4.72 -34.31 -12.23
C ASN A 230 5.56 -35.34 -11.48
N ILE A 231 5.41 -35.38 -10.16
CA ILE A 231 5.93 -36.43 -9.29
C ILE A 231 4.78 -37.15 -8.59
N LEU A 232 4.93 -38.46 -8.43
CA LEU A 232 3.99 -39.31 -7.70
C LEU A 232 4.74 -39.98 -6.54
N VAL A 233 4.40 -39.58 -5.30
CA VAL A 233 4.96 -40.13 -4.06
C VAL A 233 3.98 -41.15 -3.51
N ILE A 234 4.42 -42.41 -3.43
CA ILE A 234 3.62 -43.57 -3.00
C ILE A 234 4.19 -44.11 -1.69
N THR A 235 3.35 -44.23 -0.66
CA THR A 235 3.61 -44.96 0.59
C THR A 235 2.54 -46.03 0.77
N ASP A 236 2.70 -46.88 1.79
CA ASP A 236 1.70 -47.92 2.11
C ASP A 236 0.32 -47.33 2.49
N ASN A 237 0.30 -46.11 3.04
CA ASN A 237 -0.91 -45.45 3.57
C ASN A 237 -1.46 -44.33 2.66
N TYR A 238 -0.58 -43.64 1.91
CA TYR A 238 -0.89 -42.41 1.20
C TYR A 238 -0.23 -42.35 -0.18
N VAL A 239 -0.94 -41.72 -1.13
CA VAL A 239 -0.41 -41.37 -2.45
C VAL A 239 -0.62 -39.88 -2.67
N TRP A 240 0.44 -39.18 -3.10
CA TRP A 240 0.37 -37.79 -3.51
C TRP A 240 0.87 -37.63 -4.94
N GLU A 241 0.06 -37.02 -5.81
CA GLU A 241 0.49 -36.52 -7.11
C GLU A 241 0.66 -35.00 -7.04
N PHE A 242 1.79 -34.50 -7.56
CA PHE A 242 2.08 -33.07 -7.59
C PHE A 242 2.73 -32.68 -8.92
N ASN A 243 2.34 -31.53 -9.46
CA ASN A 243 3.12 -30.88 -10.52
C ASN A 243 4.39 -30.28 -9.91
N THR A 244 5.49 -30.29 -10.67
CA THR A 244 6.75 -29.63 -10.33
C THR A 244 6.86 -28.33 -11.10
N TYR A 245 7.29 -27.26 -10.44
CA TYR A 245 7.40 -25.92 -11.05
C TYR A 245 8.83 -25.35 -10.97
N LYS A 246 9.68 -25.92 -10.11
CA LYS A 246 11.10 -25.57 -9.97
C LYS A 246 11.87 -26.71 -9.30
N ALA A 247 13.05 -27.05 -9.81
CA ALA A 247 14.00 -27.97 -9.18
C ALA A 247 15.42 -27.71 -9.70
N ASP A 248 16.16 -26.86 -9.00
CA ASP A 248 17.50 -26.39 -9.40
C ASP A 248 18.65 -26.99 -8.56
N GLY A 249 18.37 -28.04 -7.79
CA GLY A 249 19.31 -28.65 -6.84
C GLY A 249 19.52 -27.85 -5.55
N LYS A 250 18.77 -26.76 -5.32
CA LYS A 250 18.78 -25.95 -4.09
C LYS A 250 17.36 -25.64 -3.58
N GLU A 251 16.43 -25.41 -4.49
CA GLU A 251 15.03 -25.10 -4.23
C GLU A 251 14.12 -25.98 -5.09
N PHE A 252 13.26 -26.75 -4.43
CA PHE A 252 12.27 -27.62 -5.06
C PHE A 252 10.88 -27.08 -4.73
N VAL A 253 10.10 -26.76 -5.77
CA VAL A 253 8.74 -26.23 -5.64
C VAL A 253 7.78 -27.11 -6.42
N PHE A 254 6.82 -27.69 -5.70
CA PHE A 254 5.88 -28.69 -6.19
C PHE A 254 4.51 -28.55 -5.53
N GLY A 255 3.46 -29.02 -6.18
CA GLY A 255 2.11 -29.03 -5.63
C GLY A 255 1.00 -28.85 -6.67
N GLU A 256 -0.14 -28.38 -6.19
CA GLU A 256 -1.32 -28.06 -6.98
C GLU A 256 -1.61 -26.55 -6.83
N VAL A 257 -1.41 -25.78 -7.91
CA VAL A 257 -1.65 -24.32 -7.91
C VAL A 257 -3.11 -24.03 -7.60
N GLY A 258 -3.34 -23.12 -6.64
CA GLY A 258 -4.67 -22.81 -6.12
C GLY A 258 -5.13 -23.72 -4.97
N ARG A 259 -4.55 -24.92 -4.81
CA ARG A 259 -4.88 -25.82 -3.70
C ARG A 259 -3.80 -25.85 -2.61
N LEU A 260 -2.63 -26.43 -2.90
CA LEU A 260 -1.52 -26.52 -1.96
C LEU A 260 -0.17 -26.63 -2.69
N MET A 261 0.67 -25.63 -2.47
CA MET A 261 2.04 -25.53 -2.99
C MET A 261 3.04 -25.70 -1.85
N TYR A 262 4.05 -26.55 -2.06
CA TYR A 262 5.17 -26.79 -1.18
C TYR A 262 6.43 -26.11 -1.74
N TYR A 263 7.17 -25.44 -0.87
CA TYR A 263 8.50 -24.92 -1.17
C TYR A 263 9.48 -25.59 -0.22
N ALA A 264 10.45 -26.32 -0.77
CA ALA A 264 11.43 -27.09 -0.04
C ALA A 264 12.86 -26.73 -0.45
N LYS A 265 13.82 -26.99 0.44
CA LYS A 265 15.26 -26.82 0.19
C LYS A 265 16.06 -28.03 0.63
N HIS A 266 17.18 -28.20 -0.05
CA HIS A 266 18.27 -29.14 0.24
C HIS A 266 19.44 -28.37 0.90
#